data_AF-A0A6P1ZSQ1-F1
#
_entry.id   AF-A0A6P1ZSQ1-F1
#
_cell.length_a   1.000
_cell.length_b   1.000
_cell.length_c   1.000
_cell.angle_alpha   90.00
_cell.angle_beta   90.00
_cell.angle_gamma   90.00
#
_symmetry.space_group_name_H-M   'P 1'
#
loop_
_entity.id
_entity.type
_entity.pdbx_description
1 polymer ?
#
loop_
_entity_poly.entity_id
_entity_poly.type
_entity_poly.pdbx_seq_one_letter_code
_entity_poly.pdbx_strand_id
1 'polypeptide(L)'
;MHIPQIPVLSPYEAQCFSKYFKCVDMLLAKRFSLGFLPNEEHITSILCELLDEHGSQLHPLTYSLSDLNNDLKQSCGLLQADVSISTSDYNKYEERHFTQSDLGIVLEYQDYIEPDYSFSRGVLIQAKKLFPYQNSDYNFSSKYESFKSDQHNRLDQLNQIYVKKGCGSECVKYLMYNPPLEIIPKYEQQKILHKEMVRDAITSEFYFTFGLHRYKELIESDKASILSLGCLFASIEDVHELAIQAAARASRTQKSLHEFNLGALVDAINVYESSLSWFFVFDLMMKGVGCSCKEFLDLVSSGRQSRIVGNLEVIPPKYSIKLKITAGVGEQR
;
A
#
# COMPACT_ATOMS: atom_id res chain seq x y z
N MET A 1 -20.21 18.12 -12.48
CA MET A 1 -19.01 18.00 -13.34
C MET A 1 -17.86 17.59 -12.45
N HIS A 2 -17.33 16.37 -12.61
CA HIS A 2 -16.08 16.00 -11.96
C HIS A 2 -14.97 16.78 -12.69
N ILE A 3 -14.45 17.81 -12.05
CA ILE A 3 -13.22 18.47 -12.49
C ILE A 3 -12.13 17.39 -12.43
N PRO A 4 -11.33 17.19 -13.49
CA PRO A 4 -10.24 16.21 -13.47
C PRO A 4 -9.34 16.54 -12.27
N GLN A 5 -9.25 15.62 -11.32
CA GLN A 5 -8.31 15.70 -10.20
C GLN A 5 -6.95 15.30 -10.73
N ILE A 6 -6.23 16.22 -11.36
CA ILE A 6 -4.90 15.92 -11.88
C ILE A 6 -3.88 16.23 -10.78
N PRO A 7 -3.13 15.27 -10.24
CA PRO A 7 -1.72 15.51 -10.01
C PRO A 7 -1.03 15.22 -11.33
N VAL A 8 -0.48 16.26 -11.98
CA VAL A 8 0.24 16.10 -13.25
C VAL A 8 1.60 15.50 -12.93
N LEU A 9 1.64 14.26 -12.43
CA LEU A 9 2.86 13.48 -12.48
C LEU A 9 3.10 13.16 -13.94
N SER A 10 4.12 13.81 -14.51
CA SER A 10 4.70 13.40 -15.76
C SER A 10 5.17 11.93 -15.66
N PRO A 11 5.28 11.22 -16.79
CA PRO A 11 5.80 9.85 -16.81
C PRO A 11 7.17 9.72 -16.11
N TYR A 12 8.01 10.75 -16.19
CA TYR A 12 9.31 10.77 -15.52
C TYR A 12 9.16 10.83 -13.99
N GLU A 13 8.35 11.73 -13.46
CA GLU A 13 8.10 11.84 -12.02
C GLU A 13 7.49 10.56 -11.46
N ALA A 14 6.50 9.99 -12.15
CA ALA A 14 5.91 8.70 -11.80
C ALA A 14 6.96 7.57 -11.76
N GLN A 15 7.94 7.59 -12.68
CA GLN A 15 9.06 6.64 -12.67
C GLN A 15 9.99 6.84 -11.47
N CYS A 16 10.33 8.08 -11.13
CA CYS A 16 11.16 8.40 -9.96
C CYS A 16 10.49 7.95 -8.66
N PHE A 17 9.20 8.28 -8.45
CA PHE A 17 8.44 7.79 -7.29
C PHE A 17 8.38 6.27 -7.26
N SER A 18 8.10 5.62 -8.40
CA SER A 18 8.06 4.16 -8.49
C SER A 18 9.38 3.52 -8.09
N LYS A 19 10.51 4.11 -8.51
CA LYS A 19 11.86 3.63 -8.15
C LYS A 19 12.11 3.73 -6.64
N TYR A 20 11.73 4.85 -6.02
CA TYR A 20 11.85 5.05 -4.58
C TYR A 20 11.04 4.02 -3.78
N PHE A 21 9.74 3.89 -4.05
CA PHE A 21 8.90 2.95 -3.32
C PHE A 21 9.30 1.49 -3.55
N LYS A 22 9.78 1.12 -4.75
CA LYS A 22 10.35 -0.22 -4.98
C LYS A 22 11.57 -0.48 -4.10
N CYS A 23 12.45 0.51 -3.90
CA CYS A 23 13.63 0.35 -3.04
C CYS A 23 13.24 0.11 -1.57
N VAL A 24 12.23 0.84 -1.08
CA VAL A 24 11.65 0.64 0.26
C VAL A 24 11.06 -0.77 0.38
N ASP A 25 10.23 -1.16 -0.60
CA ASP A 25 9.56 -2.47 -0.60
C ASP A 25 10.56 -3.63 -0.59
N MET A 26 11.56 -3.58 -1.47
CA MET A 26 12.63 -4.58 -1.54
C MET A 26 13.39 -4.74 -0.21
N LEU A 27 13.67 -3.63 0.48
CA LEU A 27 14.40 -3.67 1.73
C LEU A 27 13.55 -4.26 2.86
N LEU A 28 12.25 -3.93 2.89
CA LEU A 28 11.30 -4.51 3.83
C LEU A 28 11.15 -6.02 3.59
N ALA A 29 10.94 -6.43 2.34
CA ALA A 29 10.81 -7.83 1.93
C ALA A 29 12.02 -8.66 2.38
N LYS A 30 13.25 -8.18 2.15
CA LYS A 30 14.48 -8.90 2.53
C LYS A 30 14.57 -9.25 4.01
N ARG A 31 13.85 -8.55 4.91
CA ARG A 31 13.83 -8.88 6.35
C ARG A 31 13.25 -10.26 6.61
N PHE A 32 12.29 -10.71 5.81
CA PHE A 32 11.71 -12.06 5.90
C PHE A 32 12.72 -13.15 5.53
N SER A 33 13.64 -12.86 4.63
CA SER A 33 14.66 -13.82 4.17
C SER A 33 15.77 -14.06 5.20
N LEU A 34 15.93 -13.18 6.20
CA LEU A 34 16.97 -13.29 7.24
C LEU A 34 16.57 -14.22 8.40
N GLY A 35 15.47 -14.98 8.26
CA GLY A 35 14.94 -15.84 9.32
C GLY A 35 14.30 -15.07 10.48
N PHE A 36 14.17 -13.75 10.34
CA PHE A 36 13.46 -12.89 11.27
C PHE A 36 11.97 -12.93 10.96
N LEU A 37 11.13 -13.29 11.94
CA LEU A 37 9.67 -13.34 11.81
C LEU A 37 9.00 -12.26 12.66
N PRO A 38 9.20 -10.96 12.35
CA PRO A 38 8.64 -9.88 13.13
C PRO A 38 7.10 -9.93 13.16
N ASN A 39 6.48 -9.48 14.23
CA ASN A 39 5.02 -9.30 14.26
C ASN A 39 4.61 -8.16 13.30
N GLU A 40 3.32 -8.09 12.94
CA GLU A 40 2.83 -7.07 12.00
C GLU A 40 3.22 -5.66 12.44
N GLU A 41 3.05 -5.34 13.73
CA GLU A 41 3.36 -4.03 14.29
C GLU A 41 4.81 -3.61 14.07
N HIS A 42 5.76 -4.52 14.28
CA HIS A 42 7.17 -4.22 14.06
C HIS A 42 7.49 -4.03 12.57
N ILE A 43 6.86 -4.78 11.66
CA ILE A 43 7.05 -4.57 10.21
C ILE A 43 6.49 -3.21 9.81
N THR A 44 5.32 -2.83 10.31
CA THR A 44 4.73 -1.51 10.04
C THR A 44 5.60 -0.39 10.60
N SER A 45 6.18 -0.56 11.78
CA SER A 45 7.15 0.38 12.34
C SER A 45 8.38 0.53 11.44
N ILE A 46 8.96 -0.57 10.94
CA ILE A 46 10.08 -0.52 10.00
C ILE A 46 9.67 0.16 8.69
N LEU A 47 8.48 -0.14 8.14
CA LEU A 47 7.99 0.54 6.94
C LEU A 47 7.91 2.06 7.17
N CYS A 48 7.44 2.49 8.33
CA CYS A 48 7.41 3.90 8.70
C CYS A 48 8.82 4.48 8.77
N GLU A 49 9.75 3.81 9.46
CA GLU A 49 11.15 4.22 9.55
C GLU A 49 11.83 4.33 8.17
N LEU A 50 11.57 3.39 7.24
CA LEU A 50 12.12 3.40 5.88
C LEU A 50 11.55 4.53 5.01
N LEU A 51 10.32 4.95 5.26
CA LEU A 51 9.66 6.04 4.54
C LEU A 51 9.96 7.41 5.16
N ASP A 52 10.25 7.46 6.45
CA ASP A 52 10.56 8.69 7.17
C ASP A 52 11.84 9.35 6.66
N GLU A 53 11.80 10.68 6.50
CA GLU A 53 12.95 11.45 6.00
C GLU A 53 14.20 11.28 6.87
N HIS A 54 14.05 11.20 8.20
CA HIS A 54 15.17 11.00 9.11
C HIS A 54 15.47 9.52 9.32
N GLY A 55 14.42 8.70 9.48
CA GLY A 55 14.56 7.25 9.67
C GLY A 55 15.28 6.57 8.51
N SER A 56 14.95 6.94 7.27
CA SER A 56 15.51 6.31 6.07
C SER A 56 17.02 6.45 5.93
N GLN A 57 17.61 7.49 6.53
CA GLN A 57 19.07 7.71 6.54
C GLN A 57 19.84 6.63 7.32
N LEU A 58 19.15 5.91 8.22
CA LEU A 58 19.72 4.80 8.99
C LEU A 58 19.79 3.50 8.17
N HIS A 59 19.18 3.48 6.98
CA HIS A 59 19.07 2.31 6.14
C HIS A 59 19.75 2.51 4.78
N PRO A 60 20.43 1.50 4.23
CA PRO A 60 21.11 1.62 2.95
C PRO A 60 20.13 1.47 1.76
N LEU A 61 19.24 2.44 1.58
CA LEU A 61 18.38 2.51 0.40
C LEU A 61 19.24 2.78 -0.84
N THR A 62 19.10 1.95 -1.87
CA THR A 62 19.78 2.15 -3.17
C THR A 62 19.29 3.37 -3.93
N TYR A 63 18.15 3.92 -3.55
CA TYR A 63 17.59 5.17 -4.04
C TYR A 63 16.83 5.83 -2.90
N SER A 64 17.42 6.89 -2.35
CA SER A 64 16.93 7.59 -1.16
C SER A 64 15.88 8.65 -1.50
N LEU A 65 15.23 9.21 -0.47
CA LEU A 65 14.34 10.36 -0.64
C LEU A 65 15.10 11.60 -1.17
N SER A 66 16.38 11.74 -0.79
CA SER A 66 17.24 12.79 -1.36
C SER A 66 17.48 12.58 -2.85
N ASP A 67 17.71 11.34 -3.30
CA ASP A 67 17.88 11.03 -4.73
C ASP A 67 16.60 11.31 -5.51
N LEU A 68 15.44 10.95 -4.93
CA LEU A 68 14.12 11.27 -5.50
C LEU A 68 13.97 12.79 -5.68
N ASN A 69 14.17 13.58 -4.63
CA ASN A 69 14.04 15.03 -4.71
C ASN A 69 15.06 15.66 -5.68
N ASN A 70 16.29 15.13 -5.76
CA ASN A 70 17.29 15.60 -6.70
C ASN A 70 16.86 15.32 -8.16
N ASP A 71 16.38 14.12 -8.46
CA ASP A 71 15.93 13.75 -9.80
C ASP A 71 14.67 14.55 -10.21
N LEU A 72 13.72 14.74 -9.29
CA LEU A 72 12.53 15.58 -9.52
C LEU A 72 12.92 17.03 -9.85
N LYS A 73 13.91 17.60 -9.14
CA LYS A 73 14.43 18.96 -9.38
C LYS A 73 15.23 19.08 -10.68
N GLN A 74 15.88 18.00 -11.12
CA GLN A 74 16.60 17.96 -12.39
C GLN A 74 15.68 17.81 -13.59
N SER A 75 14.46 17.32 -13.39
CA SER A 75 13.46 17.27 -14.44
C SER A 75 13.14 18.71 -14.89
N CYS A 76 13.22 18.98 -16.20
CA CYS A 76 12.65 20.20 -16.78
C CYS A 76 11.10 20.15 -16.81
N GLY A 77 10.49 19.37 -15.91
CA GLY A 77 9.05 19.27 -15.76
C GLY A 77 8.45 20.61 -15.31
N LEU A 78 7.19 20.82 -15.65
CA LEU A 78 6.45 22.02 -15.26
C LEU A 78 6.27 22.12 -13.73
N LEU A 79 6.31 20.99 -13.03
CA LEU A 79 6.26 20.92 -11.59
C LEU A 79 7.67 20.76 -11.04
N GLN A 80 8.18 21.79 -10.36
CA GLN A 80 9.29 21.60 -9.44
C GLN A 80 8.73 20.96 -8.17
N ALA A 81 8.63 19.63 -8.19
CA ALA A 81 8.11 18.87 -7.07
C ALA A 81 9.15 18.77 -5.94
N ASP A 82 8.76 19.11 -4.72
CA ASP A 82 9.51 18.80 -3.50
C ASP A 82 8.67 17.86 -2.63
N VAL A 83 9.30 16.78 -2.18
CA VAL A 83 8.65 15.69 -1.47
C VAL A 83 9.19 15.61 -0.05
N SER A 84 8.30 15.62 0.93
CA SER A 84 8.63 15.29 2.32
C SER A 84 7.73 14.16 2.82
N ILE A 85 8.32 13.26 3.57
CA ILE A 85 7.62 12.11 4.17
C ILE A 85 7.93 12.10 5.65
N SER A 86 6.89 12.16 6.47
CA SER A 86 7.00 12.13 7.93
C SER A 86 6.13 11.03 8.48
N THR A 87 6.63 10.39 9.55
CA THR A 87 5.92 9.34 10.25
C THR A 87 5.71 9.70 11.72
N SER A 88 4.63 9.18 12.29
CA SER A 88 4.30 9.39 13.70
C SER A 88 3.76 8.11 14.31
N ASP A 89 4.30 7.79 15.49
CA ASP A 89 3.87 6.67 16.34
C ASP A 89 2.86 7.18 17.38
N TYR A 90 1.78 6.43 17.58
CA TYR A 90 0.77 6.78 18.58
C TYR A 90 0.90 5.98 19.88
N ASN A 91 0.23 6.48 20.93
CA ASN A 91 0.40 6.00 22.29
C ASN A 91 -0.21 4.61 22.50
N LYS A 92 0.66 3.62 22.78
CA LYS A 92 0.30 2.23 23.08
C LYS A 92 -0.70 2.04 24.23
N TYR A 93 -0.83 3.01 25.13
CA TYR A 93 -1.77 2.92 26.26
C TYR A 93 -3.24 3.08 25.85
N GLU A 94 -3.53 3.74 24.73
CA GLU A 94 -4.91 3.89 24.20
C GLU A 94 -5.35 2.65 23.38
N GLU A 95 -4.41 1.76 23.05
CA GLU A 95 -4.60 0.65 22.11
C GLU A 95 -5.34 -0.56 22.68
N ARG A 96 -5.42 -0.71 24.00
CA ARG A 96 -5.80 -2.01 24.62
C ARG A 96 -7.16 -2.54 24.18
N HIS A 97 -8.05 -1.72 23.62
CA HIS A 97 -9.42 -2.13 23.36
C HIS A 97 -9.96 -1.98 21.91
N PHE A 98 -9.54 -1.04 21.04
CA PHE A 98 -10.26 -0.87 19.74
C PHE A 98 -9.51 -0.24 18.53
N THR A 99 -8.25 -0.58 18.20
CA THR A 99 -7.69 -0.08 16.92
C THR A 99 -8.41 -0.72 15.71
N GLN A 100 -8.94 0.10 14.80
CA GLN A 100 -9.59 -0.42 13.58
C GLN A 100 -8.55 -0.76 12.51
N SER A 101 -7.47 0.04 12.39
CA SER A 101 -6.41 -0.10 11.38
C SER A 101 -5.01 0.04 12.00
N ASP A 102 -3.97 -0.45 11.32
CA ASP A 102 -2.58 -0.34 11.78
C ASP A 102 -1.89 0.94 11.32
N LEU A 103 -2.22 1.43 10.12
CA LEU A 103 -1.53 2.55 9.49
C LEU A 103 -2.53 3.52 8.86
N GLY A 104 -2.26 4.82 8.98
CA GLY A 104 -2.91 5.88 8.21
C GLY A 104 -1.94 6.47 7.20
N ILE A 105 -2.41 6.78 6.00
CA ILE A 105 -1.61 7.46 4.97
C ILE A 105 -2.35 8.72 4.54
N VAL A 106 -1.68 9.87 4.64
CA VAL A 106 -2.18 11.15 4.16
C VAL A 106 -1.29 11.65 3.04
N LEU A 107 -1.87 11.84 1.86
CA LEU A 107 -1.26 12.58 0.75
C LEU A 107 -1.74 14.02 0.81
N GLU A 108 -0.81 14.96 0.89
CA GLU A 108 -1.06 16.39 0.73
C GLU A 108 -0.36 16.87 -0.54
N TYR A 109 -1.14 17.21 -1.56
CA TYR A 109 -0.64 17.87 -2.76
C TYR A 109 -0.93 19.36 -2.66
N GLN A 110 0.11 20.18 -2.74
CA GLN A 110 0.01 21.62 -2.72
C GLN A 110 0.56 22.21 -4.00
N ASP A 111 -0.31 22.86 -4.76
CA ASP A 111 0.03 23.53 -6.01
C ASP A 111 0.18 25.04 -5.75
N TYR A 112 1.39 25.57 -5.90
CA TYR A 112 1.63 27.01 -5.77
C TYR A 112 1.32 27.79 -7.05
N ILE A 113 1.15 27.12 -8.19
CA ILE A 113 0.82 27.74 -9.47
C ILE A 113 -0.70 27.89 -9.59
N GLU A 114 -1.44 26.81 -9.33
CA GLU A 114 -2.91 26.80 -9.34
C GLU A 114 -3.46 26.24 -8.01
N PRO A 115 -3.51 27.07 -6.94
CA PRO A 115 -3.87 26.61 -5.59
C PRO A 115 -5.21 25.88 -5.46
N ASP A 116 -6.17 26.18 -6.34
CA ASP A 116 -7.48 25.53 -6.39
C ASP A 116 -7.40 24.02 -6.74
N TYR A 117 -6.26 23.56 -7.29
CA TYR A 117 -5.99 22.14 -7.53
C TYR A 117 -5.24 21.46 -6.38
N SER A 118 -4.92 22.19 -5.31
CA SER A 118 -4.38 21.57 -4.09
C SER A 118 -5.42 20.63 -3.48
N PHE A 119 -4.97 19.47 -2.99
CA PHE A 119 -5.86 18.50 -2.39
C PHE A 119 -5.19 17.72 -1.27
N SER A 120 -6.02 17.08 -0.46
CA SER A 120 -5.56 16.12 0.54
C SER A 120 -6.42 14.87 0.49
N ARG A 121 -5.79 13.71 0.64
CA ARG A 121 -6.46 12.41 0.72
C ARG A 121 -5.88 11.56 1.82
N GLY A 122 -6.76 10.90 2.55
CA GLY A 122 -6.41 9.93 3.57
C GLY A 122 -6.80 8.53 3.14
N VAL A 123 -6.03 7.53 3.57
CA VAL A 123 -6.39 6.11 3.49
C VAL A 123 -6.06 5.46 4.83
N LEU A 124 -6.94 4.57 5.32
CA LEU A 124 -6.64 3.69 6.44
C LEU A 124 -6.20 2.33 5.92
N ILE A 125 -5.15 1.78 6.53
CA ILE A 125 -4.49 0.55 6.12
C ILE A 125 -4.50 -0.44 7.27
N GLN A 126 -5.08 -1.61 7.04
CA GLN A 126 -4.97 -2.74 7.94
C GLN A 126 -3.86 -3.68 7.44
N ALA A 127 -2.80 -3.85 8.22
CA ALA A 127 -1.70 -4.70 7.84
C ALA A 127 -1.98 -6.17 8.21
N LYS A 128 -1.47 -7.10 7.39
CA LYS A 128 -1.41 -8.53 7.67
C LYS A 128 -0.09 -9.09 7.18
N LYS A 129 0.50 -10.00 7.93
CA LYS A 129 1.75 -10.66 7.56
C LYS A 129 1.49 -12.08 7.07
N LEU A 130 2.22 -12.50 6.05
CA LEU A 130 2.28 -13.89 5.63
C LEU A 130 3.12 -14.71 6.62
N PHE A 131 2.58 -15.82 7.10
CA PHE A 131 3.28 -16.78 7.95
C PHE A 131 3.87 -17.90 7.10
N PRO A 132 5.13 -18.32 7.37
CA PRO A 132 5.73 -19.43 6.67
C PRO A 132 4.93 -20.71 6.93
N TYR A 133 4.96 -21.64 5.98
CA TYR A 133 4.17 -22.87 6.07
C TYR A 133 4.81 -23.92 6.99
N GLN A 134 5.91 -24.53 6.56
CA GLN A 134 6.66 -25.54 7.32
C GLN A 134 8.16 -25.23 7.18
N ASN A 135 8.96 -25.51 8.22
CA ASN A 135 10.42 -25.29 8.21
C ASN A 135 10.86 -23.87 7.81
N SER A 136 10.03 -22.86 8.11
CA SER A 136 10.25 -21.45 7.71
C SER A 136 10.19 -21.18 6.19
N ASP A 137 9.73 -22.15 5.39
CA ASP A 137 9.57 -21.99 3.94
C ASP A 137 8.25 -21.29 3.59
N TYR A 138 8.32 -20.42 2.59
CA TYR A 138 7.15 -19.72 2.05
C TYR A 138 6.72 -20.32 0.72
N ASN A 139 5.43 -20.50 0.54
CA ASN A 139 4.79 -21.04 -0.67
C ASN A 139 3.32 -20.61 -0.75
N PHE A 140 2.58 -21.05 -1.77
CA PHE A 140 1.16 -20.72 -1.95
C PHE A 140 0.25 -21.21 -0.83
N SER A 141 0.71 -22.15 -0.01
CA SER A 141 -0.01 -22.64 1.18
C SER A 141 0.30 -21.86 2.45
N SER A 142 1.28 -20.93 2.41
CA SER A 142 1.54 -19.97 3.48
C SER A 142 0.32 -19.09 3.72
N LYS A 143 0.05 -18.74 4.98
CA LYS A 143 -1.25 -18.20 5.39
C LYS A 143 -1.16 -16.81 6.01
N TYR A 144 -2.25 -16.08 5.94
CA TYR A 144 -2.50 -14.89 6.73
C TYR A 144 -3.41 -15.26 7.90
N GLU A 145 -2.83 -15.40 9.10
CA GLU A 145 -3.52 -15.95 10.27
C GLU A 145 -4.26 -14.90 11.12
N SER A 146 -3.96 -13.61 10.93
CA SER A 146 -4.38 -12.52 11.81
C SER A 146 -5.69 -11.84 11.43
N PHE A 147 -6.61 -12.49 10.71
CA PHE A 147 -7.88 -11.87 10.32
C PHE A 147 -8.96 -12.02 11.39
N LYS A 148 -9.41 -10.88 11.94
CA LYS A 148 -10.53 -10.81 12.89
C LYS A 148 -11.77 -10.29 12.16
N SER A 149 -12.82 -11.12 12.05
CA SER A 149 -14.08 -10.77 11.37
C SER A 149 -14.68 -9.45 11.88
N ASP A 150 -14.68 -9.24 13.20
CA ASP A 150 -15.28 -8.05 13.82
C ASP A 150 -14.49 -6.78 13.55
N GLN A 151 -13.16 -6.88 13.36
CA GLN A 151 -12.33 -5.76 12.93
C GLN A 151 -12.64 -5.44 11.46
N HIS A 152 -12.65 -6.46 10.61
CA HIS A 152 -12.92 -6.31 9.19
C HIS A 152 -14.30 -5.70 8.95
N ASN A 153 -15.35 -6.19 9.61
CA ASN A 153 -16.71 -5.67 9.45
C ASN A 153 -16.82 -4.19 9.85
N ARG A 154 -16.08 -3.76 10.88
CA ARG A 154 -16.04 -2.34 11.28
C ARG A 154 -15.33 -1.48 10.23
N LEU A 155 -14.21 -1.97 9.70
CA LEU A 155 -13.47 -1.31 8.62
C LEU A 155 -14.29 -1.19 7.34
N ASP A 156 -15.03 -2.24 6.97
CA ASP A 156 -15.92 -2.24 5.81
C ASP A 156 -17.05 -1.23 5.98
N GLN A 157 -17.72 -1.24 7.14
CA GLN A 157 -18.75 -0.24 7.44
C GLN A 157 -18.20 1.19 7.41
N LEU A 158 -16.99 1.41 7.93
CA LEU A 158 -16.31 2.71 7.86
C LEU A 158 -16.06 3.13 6.40
N ASN A 159 -15.52 2.23 5.58
CA ASN A 159 -15.30 2.45 4.15
C ASN A 159 -16.61 2.86 3.46
N GLN A 160 -17.68 2.09 3.67
CA GLN A 160 -19.00 2.34 3.08
C GLN A 160 -19.59 3.69 3.51
N ILE A 161 -19.40 4.12 4.76
CA ILE A 161 -19.90 5.43 5.23
C ILE A 161 -19.28 6.57 4.41
N TYR A 162 -17.96 6.56 4.22
CA TYR A 162 -17.26 7.64 3.51
C TYR A 162 -17.41 7.57 1.99
N VAL A 163 -17.52 6.37 1.43
CA VAL A 163 -17.88 6.18 0.02
C VAL A 163 -19.29 6.69 -0.26
N LYS A 164 -20.29 6.36 0.59
CA LYS A 164 -21.67 6.86 0.45
C LYS A 164 -21.79 8.38 0.61
N LYS A 165 -20.92 9.01 1.42
CA LYS A 165 -20.81 10.47 1.52
C LYS A 165 -20.29 11.13 0.22
N GLY A 166 -19.84 10.35 -0.76
CA GLY A 166 -19.32 10.86 -2.03
C GLY A 166 -17.95 11.55 -1.90
N CYS A 167 -17.25 11.31 -0.79
CA CYS A 167 -15.98 11.95 -0.48
C CYS A 167 -14.77 11.02 -0.59
N GLY A 168 -14.94 9.80 -1.11
CA GLY A 168 -13.87 8.85 -1.38
C GLY A 168 -14.33 7.66 -2.21
N SER A 169 -13.39 6.94 -2.82
CA SER A 169 -13.66 5.76 -3.67
C SER A 169 -13.24 4.44 -3.02
N GLU A 170 -12.17 4.45 -2.22
CA GLU A 170 -11.64 3.30 -1.46
C GLU A 170 -10.87 3.86 -0.25
N CYS A 171 -11.56 4.10 0.86
CA CYS A 171 -11.00 4.81 2.02
C CYS A 171 -10.18 3.89 2.93
N VAL A 172 -10.39 2.58 2.81
CA VAL A 172 -9.73 1.55 3.61
C VAL A 172 -9.15 0.48 2.68
N LYS A 173 -7.89 0.08 2.92
CA LYS A 173 -7.23 -1.05 2.23
C LYS A 173 -6.54 -1.98 3.20
N TYR A 174 -6.20 -3.18 2.71
CA TYR A 174 -5.30 -4.09 3.38
C TYR A 174 -3.90 -3.97 2.80
N LEU A 175 -2.89 -4.03 3.67
CA LEU A 175 -1.48 -4.18 3.30
C LEU A 175 -1.00 -5.56 3.70
N MET A 176 -0.69 -6.39 2.71
CA MET A 176 -0.20 -7.74 2.89
C MET A 176 1.32 -7.73 2.80
N TYR A 177 1.98 -8.00 3.93
CA TYR A 177 3.43 -8.18 3.97
C TYR A 177 3.82 -9.60 3.58
N ASN A 178 4.73 -9.67 2.63
CA ASN A 178 5.21 -10.87 1.97
C ASN A 178 6.73 -10.91 2.02
N PRO A 179 7.34 -12.11 2.02
CA PRO A 179 8.73 -12.22 1.66
C PRO A 179 8.93 -11.86 0.17
N PRO A 180 10.19 -11.63 -0.26
CA PRO A 180 10.46 -11.52 -1.68
C PRO A 180 10.01 -12.81 -2.37
N LEU A 181 9.30 -12.71 -3.49
CA LEU A 181 8.85 -13.89 -4.23
C LEU A 181 10.02 -14.76 -4.69
N GLU A 182 11.26 -14.25 -4.75
CA GLU A 182 12.45 -15.05 -5.04
C GLU A 182 12.63 -16.25 -4.09
N ILE A 183 12.12 -16.19 -2.85
CA ILE A 183 12.23 -17.30 -1.89
C ILE A 183 11.08 -18.31 -2.01
N ILE A 184 10.03 -18.00 -2.76
CA ILE A 184 8.92 -18.92 -3.06
C ILE A 184 9.41 -19.97 -4.08
N PRO A 185 8.93 -21.22 -4.08
CA PRO A 185 9.34 -22.21 -5.09
C PRO A 185 9.21 -21.71 -6.54
N LYS A 186 10.23 -21.99 -7.38
CA LYS A 186 10.29 -21.52 -8.78
C LYS A 186 9.03 -21.80 -9.60
N TYR A 187 8.41 -22.95 -9.42
CA TYR A 187 7.17 -23.31 -10.11
C TYR A 187 6.02 -22.35 -9.77
N GLU A 188 5.90 -21.95 -8.50
CA GLU A 188 4.90 -21.00 -8.04
C GLU A 188 5.23 -19.58 -8.49
N GLN A 189 6.50 -19.18 -8.50
CA GLN A 189 6.93 -17.92 -9.12
C GLN A 189 6.48 -17.85 -10.59
N GLN A 190 6.73 -18.90 -11.38
CA GLN A 190 6.30 -18.98 -12.79
C GLN A 190 4.78 -18.89 -12.94
N LYS A 191 4.01 -19.44 -11.99
CA LYS A 191 2.55 -19.28 -11.98
C LYS A 191 2.14 -17.83 -11.78
N ILE A 192 2.75 -17.10 -10.84
CA ILE A 192 2.49 -15.67 -10.66
C ILE A 192 2.75 -14.94 -11.98
N LEU A 193 3.96 -15.11 -12.54
CA LEU A 193 4.36 -14.46 -13.78
C LEU A 193 3.40 -14.75 -14.94
N HIS A 194 3.03 -16.02 -15.11
CA HIS A 194 2.11 -16.43 -16.17
C HIS A 194 0.72 -15.80 -16.00
N LYS A 195 0.19 -15.73 -14.78
CA LYS A 195 -1.11 -15.11 -14.50
C LYS A 195 -1.10 -13.62 -14.82
N GLU A 196 -0.05 -12.92 -14.44
CA GLU A 196 0.09 -11.49 -14.71
C GLU A 196 0.16 -11.23 -16.22
N MET A 197 0.93 -12.04 -16.97
CA MET A 197 0.95 -11.97 -18.43
C MET A 197 -0.43 -12.20 -19.07
N VAL A 198 -1.18 -13.19 -18.57
CA VAL A 198 -2.53 -13.49 -19.07
C VAL A 198 -3.49 -12.35 -18.77
N ARG A 199 -3.45 -11.78 -17.56
CA ARG A 199 -4.28 -10.63 -17.19
C ARG A 199 -4.00 -9.43 -18.08
N ASP A 200 -2.75 -9.07 -18.25
CA ASP A 200 -2.34 -7.96 -19.12
C ASP A 200 -2.84 -8.13 -20.56
N ALA A 201 -2.79 -9.36 -21.08
CA ALA A 201 -3.27 -9.67 -22.41
C ALA A 201 -4.80 -9.54 -22.56
N ILE A 202 -5.55 -9.74 -21.47
CA ILE A 202 -7.02 -9.70 -21.46
C ILE A 202 -7.54 -8.29 -21.18
N THR A 203 -6.95 -7.57 -20.23
CA THR A 203 -7.47 -6.27 -19.76
C THR A 203 -7.11 -5.10 -20.65
N SER A 204 -6.18 -5.28 -21.59
CA SER A 204 -5.71 -4.20 -22.44
C SER A 204 -5.98 -4.46 -23.92
N GLU A 205 -6.89 -3.68 -24.50
CA GLU A 205 -7.02 -3.52 -25.95
C GLU A 205 -5.80 -2.85 -26.62
N PHE A 206 -4.81 -2.33 -25.86
CA PHE A 206 -3.72 -1.48 -26.39
C PHE A 206 -2.24 -1.86 -26.07
N TYR A 207 -1.92 -3.07 -25.60
CA TYR A 207 -0.60 -3.32 -24.98
C TYR A 207 0.13 -4.61 -25.36
N PHE A 208 0.13 -5.01 -26.64
CA PHE A 208 1.09 -6.05 -27.07
C PHE A 208 2.55 -5.64 -26.78
N THR A 209 2.89 -4.35 -26.92
CA THR A 209 4.23 -3.81 -26.66
C THR A 209 4.60 -3.71 -25.18
N PHE A 210 3.64 -3.45 -24.28
CA PHE A 210 3.90 -3.42 -22.84
C PHE A 210 3.87 -4.82 -22.23
N GLY A 211 3.05 -5.73 -22.76
CA GLY A 211 3.19 -7.17 -22.50
C GLY A 211 4.56 -7.69 -22.95
N LEU A 212 5.06 -7.27 -24.12
CA LEU A 212 6.43 -7.57 -24.57
C LEU A 212 7.51 -6.90 -23.73
N HIS A 213 7.32 -5.65 -23.30
CA HIS A 213 8.26 -4.95 -22.41
C HIS A 213 8.35 -5.64 -21.05
N ARG A 214 7.20 -6.05 -20.48
CA ARG A 214 7.13 -6.86 -19.27
C ARG A 214 7.78 -8.22 -19.47
N TYR A 215 7.46 -8.92 -20.56
CA TYR A 215 8.11 -10.19 -20.91
C TYR A 215 9.64 -10.05 -21.03
N LYS A 216 10.10 -8.94 -21.62
CA LYS A 216 11.51 -8.59 -21.73
C LYS A 216 12.12 -8.29 -20.36
N GLU A 217 11.47 -7.52 -19.49
CA GLU A 217 11.91 -7.33 -18.09
C GLU A 217 11.98 -8.66 -17.33
N LEU A 218 11.03 -9.58 -17.56
CA LEU A 218 10.99 -10.89 -16.93
C LEU A 218 12.09 -11.85 -17.42
N ILE A 219 12.60 -11.66 -18.65
CA ILE A 219 13.63 -12.51 -19.27
C ILE A 219 15.03 -11.92 -19.15
N GLU A 220 15.17 -10.61 -19.29
CA GLU A 220 16.46 -9.92 -19.39
C GLU A 220 16.97 -9.38 -18.05
N SER A 221 16.10 -9.16 -17.06
CA SER A 221 16.59 -8.82 -15.73
C SER A 221 16.99 -10.09 -14.99
N ASP A 222 18.24 -10.14 -14.52
CA ASP A 222 18.73 -11.20 -13.63
C ASP A 222 17.90 -11.34 -12.32
N LYS A 223 16.96 -10.42 -12.08
CA LYS A 223 15.97 -10.39 -10.99
C LYS A 223 14.73 -9.62 -11.45
N ALA A 224 13.71 -10.32 -11.92
CA ALA A 224 12.44 -9.71 -12.31
C ALA A 224 11.89 -8.81 -11.20
N SER A 225 11.59 -7.54 -11.52
CA SER A 225 11.17 -6.53 -10.52
C SER A 225 9.96 -6.96 -9.69
N ILE A 226 9.05 -7.75 -10.28
CA ILE A 226 7.89 -8.33 -9.61
C ILE A 226 8.27 -9.37 -8.55
N LEU A 227 9.41 -10.05 -8.69
CA LEU A 227 9.86 -11.06 -7.73
C LEU A 227 10.36 -10.45 -6.42
N SER A 228 10.63 -9.15 -6.43
CA SER A 228 11.18 -8.44 -5.28
C SER A 228 10.11 -7.73 -4.42
N LEU A 229 8.83 -7.97 -4.71
CA LEU A 229 7.69 -7.35 -4.04
C LEU A 229 7.49 -7.89 -2.62
N GLY A 230 7.45 -7.00 -1.63
CA GLY A 230 7.18 -7.33 -0.23
C GLY A 230 5.82 -6.85 0.28
N CYS A 231 5.22 -5.86 -0.37
CA CYS A 231 3.98 -5.23 0.03
C CYS A 231 2.96 -5.36 -1.08
N LEU A 232 1.83 -6.00 -0.78
CA LEU A 232 0.69 -6.11 -1.70
C LEU A 232 -0.54 -5.46 -1.07
N PHE A 233 -1.08 -4.45 -1.72
CA PHE A 233 -2.32 -3.78 -1.33
C PHE A 233 -3.51 -4.55 -1.91
N ALA A 234 -4.51 -4.82 -1.08
CA ALA A 234 -5.77 -5.42 -1.51
C ALA A 234 -6.95 -4.54 -1.08
N SER A 235 -8.01 -4.53 -1.88
CA SER A 235 -9.26 -3.87 -1.48
C SER A 235 -9.88 -4.59 -0.28
N ILE A 236 -10.75 -3.90 0.45
CA ILE A 236 -11.46 -4.54 1.56
C ILE A 236 -12.41 -5.63 1.04
N GLU A 237 -12.99 -5.42 -0.14
CA GLU A 237 -13.87 -6.35 -0.82
C GLU A 237 -13.15 -7.65 -1.21
N ASP A 238 -11.96 -7.56 -1.83
CA ASP A 238 -11.17 -8.75 -2.22
C ASP A 238 -10.87 -9.62 -0.99
N VAL A 239 -10.43 -8.98 0.10
CA VAL A 239 -10.11 -9.69 1.34
C VAL A 239 -11.37 -10.28 1.99
N HIS A 240 -12.51 -9.59 1.90
CA HIS A 240 -13.79 -10.09 2.38
C HIS A 240 -14.19 -11.38 1.65
N GLU A 241 -14.13 -11.36 0.33
CA GLU A 241 -14.46 -12.53 -0.50
C GLU A 241 -13.53 -13.71 -0.22
N LEU A 242 -12.23 -13.46 -0.11
CA LEU A 242 -11.25 -14.48 0.26
C LEU A 242 -11.56 -15.09 1.63
N ALA A 243 -11.90 -14.27 2.63
CA ALA A 243 -12.27 -14.72 3.97
C ALA A 243 -13.56 -15.56 3.97
N ILE A 244 -14.58 -15.20 3.16
CA ILE A 244 -15.81 -15.98 3.00
C ILE A 244 -15.52 -17.33 2.33
N GLN A 245 -14.78 -17.32 1.23
CA GLN A 245 -14.44 -18.54 0.50
C GLN A 245 -13.64 -19.51 1.35
N ALA A 246 -12.72 -19.00 2.17
CA ALA A 246 -11.99 -19.79 3.16
C ALA A 246 -12.92 -20.41 4.22
N ALA A 247 -13.85 -19.61 4.76
CA ALA A 247 -14.81 -20.08 5.77
C ALA A 247 -15.73 -21.19 5.25
N ALA A 248 -16.18 -21.07 4.00
CA ALA A 248 -17.04 -22.08 3.37
C ALA A 248 -16.33 -23.43 3.18
N ARG A 249 -14.99 -23.42 3.07
CA ARG A 249 -14.15 -24.63 2.94
C ARG A 249 -13.76 -25.23 4.30
N ALA A 250 -13.78 -24.43 5.37
CA ALA A 250 -13.47 -24.91 6.72
C ALA A 250 -14.62 -25.74 7.31
N SER A 251 -14.31 -26.87 7.94
CA SER A 251 -15.32 -27.72 8.58
C SER A 251 -16.03 -26.98 9.73
N ARG A 252 -17.26 -27.40 10.07
CA ARG A 252 -18.19 -26.73 11.02
C ARG A 252 -17.62 -26.40 12.42
N THR A 253 -16.45 -26.88 12.79
CA THR A 253 -15.86 -26.81 14.14
C THR A 253 -14.85 -25.67 14.37
N GLN A 254 -14.38 -24.95 13.34
CA GLN A 254 -13.47 -23.79 13.51
C GLN A 254 -14.09 -22.53 12.89
N LYS A 255 -15.04 -21.92 13.60
CA LYS A 255 -15.82 -20.76 13.10
C LYS A 255 -15.21 -19.37 13.38
N SER A 256 -14.06 -19.27 14.05
CA SER A 256 -13.60 -17.98 14.59
C SER A 256 -12.35 -17.38 13.93
N LEU A 257 -11.71 -18.05 12.98
CA LEU A 257 -10.54 -17.53 12.27
C LEU A 257 -10.73 -17.74 10.76
N HIS A 258 -10.81 -16.63 10.02
CA HIS A 258 -10.84 -16.67 8.56
C HIS A 258 -9.42 -16.56 8.04
N GLU A 259 -8.81 -17.70 7.74
CA GLU A 259 -7.46 -17.74 7.16
C GLU A 259 -7.57 -17.89 5.64
N PHE A 260 -6.85 -17.09 4.88
CA PHE A 260 -6.61 -17.35 3.46
C PHE A 260 -5.12 -17.46 3.20
N ASN A 261 -4.76 -18.15 2.12
CA ASN A 261 -3.37 -18.42 1.76
C ASN A 261 -2.88 -17.48 0.65
N LEU A 262 -1.56 -17.43 0.46
CA LEU A 262 -0.93 -16.60 -0.57
C LEU A 262 -1.45 -16.92 -1.96
N GLY A 263 -1.65 -18.20 -2.28
CA GLY A 263 -2.19 -18.60 -3.58
C GLY A 263 -3.55 -17.97 -3.87
N ALA A 264 -4.47 -17.97 -2.89
CA ALA A 264 -5.78 -17.36 -3.03
C ALA A 264 -5.68 -15.83 -3.18
N LEU A 265 -4.76 -15.17 -2.46
CA LEU A 265 -4.53 -13.73 -2.62
C LEU A 265 -4.07 -13.38 -4.04
N VAL A 266 -3.03 -14.08 -4.54
CA VAL A 266 -2.51 -13.91 -5.91
C VAL A 266 -3.60 -14.13 -6.97
N ASP A 267 -4.53 -15.04 -6.70
CA ASP A 267 -5.64 -15.35 -7.60
C ASP A 267 -6.69 -14.23 -7.64
N ALA A 268 -6.87 -13.50 -6.53
CA ALA A 268 -7.81 -12.39 -6.43
C ALA A 268 -7.24 -11.08 -6.98
N ILE A 269 -5.98 -10.76 -6.70
CA ILE A 269 -5.40 -9.43 -7.02
C ILE A 269 -4.43 -9.49 -8.19
N ASN A 270 -4.30 -8.38 -8.94
CA ASN A 270 -3.17 -8.17 -9.86
C ASN A 270 -1.92 -7.83 -9.03
N VAL A 271 -0.93 -8.71 -9.00
CA VAL A 271 0.22 -8.60 -8.08
C VAL A 271 1.05 -7.35 -8.38
N TYR A 272 1.23 -7.01 -9.66
CA TYR A 272 1.98 -5.82 -10.04
C TYR A 272 1.25 -4.53 -9.65
N GLU A 273 -0.04 -4.45 -9.95
CA GLU A 273 -0.91 -3.31 -9.62
C GLU A 273 -1.21 -3.21 -8.11
N SER A 274 -0.89 -4.25 -7.35
CA SER A 274 -1.01 -4.26 -5.89
C SER A 274 0.30 -3.85 -5.20
N SER A 275 1.40 -3.67 -5.93
CA SER A 275 2.70 -3.32 -5.32
C SER A 275 2.68 -2.00 -4.57
N LEU A 276 3.60 -1.83 -3.60
CA LEU A 276 3.80 -0.56 -2.88
C LEU A 276 3.94 0.63 -3.82
N SER A 277 4.78 0.49 -4.85
CA SER A 277 4.99 1.55 -5.85
C SER A 277 3.72 1.89 -6.61
N TRP A 278 2.94 0.87 -7.00
CA TRP A 278 1.73 1.12 -7.76
C TRP A 278 0.65 1.79 -6.91
N PHE A 279 0.50 1.33 -5.66
CA PHE A 279 -0.44 1.93 -4.73
C PHE A 279 -0.13 3.43 -4.52
N PHE A 280 1.10 3.80 -4.18
CA PHE A 280 1.41 5.21 -3.93
C PHE A 280 1.28 6.07 -5.18
N VAL A 281 1.78 5.60 -6.34
CA VAL A 281 1.83 6.40 -7.56
C VAL A 281 0.50 6.41 -8.30
N PHE A 282 -0.02 5.25 -8.66
CA PHE A 282 -1.17 5.18 -9.54
C PHE A 282 -2.48 5.20 -8.78
N ASP A 283 -2.59 4.53 -7.64
CA ASP A 283 -3.84 4.55 -6.88
C ASP A 283 -4.01 5.84 -6.08
N LEU A 284 -3.05 6.16 -5.20
CA LEU A 284 -3.17 7.27 -4.25
C LEU A 284 -2.98 8.63 -4.93
N MET A 285 -1.88 8.83 -5.67
CA MET A 285 -1.64 10.10 -6.35
C MET A 285 -2.57 10.22 -7.56
N MET A 286 -2.53 9.33 -8.55
CA MET A 286 -3.21 9.56 -9.85
C MET A 286 -4.72 9.24 -9.88
N LYS A 287 -5.16 8.04 -9.47
CA LYS A 287 -6.58 7.65 -9.50
C LYS A 287 -7.37 8.29 -8.35
N GLY A 288 -6.66 8.71 -7.31
CA GLY A 288 -7.28 9.39 -6.19
C GLY A 288 -8.01 8.47 -5.21
N VAL A 289 -7.51 7.24 -5.03
CA VAL A 289 -7.90 6.35 -3.94
C VAL A 289 -7.80 7.09 -2.60
N GLY A 290 -8.71 6.79 -1.68
CA GLY A 290 -8.82 7.44 -0.38
C GLY A 290 -9.98 8.42 -0.27
N CYS A 291 -9.98 9.17 0.83
CA CYS A 291 -11.03 10.11 1.19
C CYS A 291 -10.48 11.52 1.41
N SER A 292 -11.17 12.53 0.89
CA SER A 292 -10.76 13.95 1.00
C SER A 292 -11.55 14.73 2.05
N CYS A 293 -12.53 14.13 2.72
CA CYS A 293 -13.30 14.87 3.71
C CYS A 293 -12.47 15.14 4.98
N LYS A 294 -12.62 16.33 5.54
CA LYS A 294 -11.87 16.77 6.73
C LYS A 294 -12.02 15.83 7.93
N GLU A 295 -13.23 15.31 8.15
CA GLU A 295 -13.52 14.37 9.24
C GLU A 295 -12.64 13.11 9.16
N PHE A 296 -12.49 12.56 7.95
CA PHE A 296 -11.66 11.38 7.71
C PHE A 296 -10.17 11.71 7.73
N LEU A 297 -9.78 12.84 7.12
CA LEU A 297 -8.38 13.29 7.16
C LEU A 297 -7.92 13.48 8.60
N ASP A 298 -8.74 14.10 9.44
CA ASP A 298 -8.46 14.21 10.87
C ASP A 298 -8.37 12.83 11.54
N LEU A 299 -9.22 11.86 11.17
CA LEU A 299 -9.15 10.50 11.72
C LEU A 299 -7.84 9.80 11.35
N VAL A 300 -7.39 9.95 10.11
CA VAL A 300 -6.15 9.32 9.60
C VAL A 300 -4.91 10.02 10.16
N SER A 301 -4.95 11.35 10.25
CA SER A 301 -3.80 12.19 10.63
C SER A 301 -3.68 12.47 12.11
N SER A 302 -4.77 12.36 12.89
CA SER A 302 -4.78 12.72 14.31
C SER A 302 -5.08 11.52 15.18
N GLY A 303 -4.10 11.15 16.03
CA GLY A 303 -4.25 10.26 17.18
C GLY A 303 -5.13 10.81 18.29
N ARG A 304 -6.17 11.59 17.99
CA ARG A 304 -7.09 12.12 19.02
C ARG A 304 -8.12 11.07 19.40
N GLN A 305 -8.67 11.21 20.60
CA GLN A 305 -9.71 10.40 21.23
C GLN A 305 -10.71 9.77 20.25
N SER A 306 -11.19 8.57 20.60
CA SER A 306 -12.13 7.82 19.79
C SER A 306 -13.26 8.71 19.26
N ARG A 307 -13.52 8.59 17.97
CA ARG A 307 -14.59 9.34 17.29
C ARG A 307 -15.75 8.42 17.04
N ILE A 308 -16.95 8.95 17.21
CA ILE A 308 -18.17 8.26 16.77
C ILE A 308 -18.42 8.70 15.32
N VAL A 309 -18.23 7.78 14.37
CA VAL A 309 -18.57 7.98 12.97
C VAL A 309 -19.84 7.16 12.69
N GLY A 310 -20.98 7.86 12.59
CA GLY A 310 -22.29 7.19 12.58
C GLY A 310 -22.58 6.55 13.94
N ASN A 311 -22.58 5.22 14.00
CA ASN A 311 -22.71 4.43 15.24
C ASN A 311 -21.43 3.66 15.61
N LEU A 312 -20.32 3.94 14.92
CA LEU A 312 -19.06 3.23 15.09
C LEU A 312 -18.10 4.05 15.94
N GLU A 313 -17.59 3.44 17.00
CA GLU A 313 -16.42 3.97 17.69
C GLU A 313 -15.16 3.62 16.88
N VAL A 314 -14.49 4.67 16.41
CA VAL A 314 -13.29 4.58 15.59
C VAL A 314 -12.10 5.15 16.37
N ILE A 315 -11.05 4.36 16.50
CA ILE A 315 -9.76 4.79 17.05
C ILE A 315 -8.82 5.10 15.87
N PRO A 316 -7.97 6.13 15.98
CA PRO A 316 -6.92 6.43 15.03
C PRO A 316 -6.00 5.23 14.73
N PRO A 317 -5.30 5.23 13.59
CA PRO A 317 -4.30 4.21 13.28
C PRO A 317 -3.11 4.27 14.24
N LYS A 318 -2.35 3.18 14.38
CA LYS A 318 -1.16 3.11 15.25
C LYS A 318 0.00 3.96 14.74
N TYR A 319 0.14 3.99 13.43
CA TYR A 319 1.12 4.77 12.71
C TYR A 319 0.42 5.70 11.73
N SER A 320 0.98 6.87 11.47
CA SER A 320 0.54 7.73 10.36
C SER A 320 1.72 8.15 9.52
N ILE A 321 1.62 7.94 8.21
CA ILE A 321 2.52 8.46 7.18
C ILE A 321 1.86 9.68 6.55
N LYS A 322 2.59 10.79 6.52
CA LYS A 322 2.20 11.99 5.79
C LYS A 322 3.19 12.22 4.66
N LEU A 323 2.70 12.10 3.43
CA LEU A 323 3.41 12.39 2.19
C LEU A 323 2.94 13.76 1.70
N LYS A 324 3.85 14.74 1.72
CA LYS A 324 3.58 16.07 1.19
C LYS A 324 4.35 16.27 -0.11
N ILE A 325 3.64 16.66 -1.16
CA ILE A 325 4.17 16.99 -2.47
C ILE A 325 3.81 18.45 -2.74
N THR A 326 4.82 19.29 -2.92
CA THR A 326 4.60 20.69 -3.32
C THR A 326 5.04 20.89 -4.74
N ALA A 327 4.18 21.47 -5.58
CA ALA A 327 4.50 21.85 -6.94
C ALA A 327 4.58 23.37 -7.10
N GLY A 328 5.54 23.82 -7.92
CA GLY A 328 5.80 25.23 -8.17
C GLY A 328 6.77 25.85 -7.18
N VAL A 329 7.36 26.99 -7.56
CA VAL A 329 8.29 27.73 -6.69
C VAL A 329 7.46 28.43 -5.63
N GLY A 330 7.37 27.85 -4.43
CA GLY A 330 6.88 28.59 -3.27
C GLY A 330 7.76 29.82 -3.07
N GLU A 331 7.17 31.00 -2.84
CA GLU A 331 7.93 32.16 -2.40
C GLU A 331 8.80 31.73 -1.21
N GLN A 332 10.12 31.67 -1.41
CA GLN A 332 11.05 31.63 -0.29
C GLN A 332 10.86 32.95 0.46
N ARG A 333 10.07 32.93 1.54
CA ARG A 333 9.97 34.03 2.49
C ARG A 333 11.01 33.90 3.57
#